data_AF-A0A350I911-F1
#
_entry.id   AF-A0A350I911-F1
#
_cell.length_a   1.000
_cell.length_b   1.000
_cell.length_c   1.000
_cell.angle_alpha   90.00
_cell.angle_beta   90.00
_cell.angle_gamma   90.00
#
_symmetry.space_group_name_H-M   'P 1'
#
loop_
_entity.id
_entity.type
_entity.pdbx_description
1 polymer ?
#
loop_
_entity_poly.entity_id
_entity_poly.type
_entity_poly.pdbx_seq_one_letter_code
_entity_poly.pdbx_strand_id
1 'polypeptide(L)'
;MAERKEKNINKIVYKKSRRFQVTVIDMYKWFKDHKWDKEKSKRITQKQYKIFISAFFRQIAYKIVIEKFTFIMPWKLGSFFVRKVKRRKNKRTYDWGRFKREGIKAYYPNQHTFGFRFCFIWGKDLASFRNQGPYHFLPTRSMKKLLYEEIIDRSEDLNKKSYNSH
;
A
#
# COMPACT_ATOMS: atom_id res chain seq x y z
N MET A 1 -41.25 -35.31 -26.81
CA MET A 1 -40.80 -33.95 -27.21
C MET A 1 -40.63 -33.13 -25.94
N ALA A 2 -39.39 -32.89 -25.51
CA ALA A 2 -39.10 -32.21 -24.25
C ALA A 2 -38.65 -30.77 -24.53
N GLU A 3 -39.44 -29.81 -24.09
CA GLU A 3 -39.14 -28.38 -24.17
C GLU A 3 -37.92 -28.03 -23.30
N ARG A 4 -36.83 -27.62 -23.94
CA ARG A 4 -35.69 -27.00 -23.25
C ARG A 4 -36.02 -25.53 -22.97
N LYS A 5 -36.39 -25.21 -21.72
CA LYS A 5 -36.47 -23.84 -21.22
C LYS A 5 -35.05 -23.23 -21.21
N GLU A 6 -34.80 -22.28 -22.11
CA GLU A 6 -33.60 -21.44 -22.10
C GLU A 6 -33.56 -20.63 -20.80
N LYS A 7 -32.62 -20.96 -19.91
CA LYS A 7 -32.26 -20.11 -18.78
C LYS A 7 -31.48 -18.92 -19.32
N ASN A 8 -32.17 -17.80 -19.48
CA ASN A 8 -31.58 -16.51 -19.78
C ASN A 8 -30.76 -16.04 -18.56
N ILE A 9 -29.50 -16.47 -18.49
CA ILE A 9 -28.56 -16.05 -17.45
C ILE A 9 -28.15 -14.62 -17.79
N ASN A 10 -28.81 -13.67 -17.13
CA ASN A 10 -28.40 -12.27 -17.09
C ASN A 10 -26.91 -12.19 -16.75
N LYS A 11 -26.08 -12.04 -17.78
CA LYS A 11 -24.64 -11.89 -17.67
C LYS A 11 -24.42 -10.46 -17.16
N ILE A 12 -24.36 -10.31 -15.84
CA ILE A 12 -23.96 -9.04 -15.20
C ILE A 12 -22.52 -8.78 -15.65
N VAL A 13 -22.37 -8.00 -16.71
CA VAL A 13 -21.08 -7.51 -17.17
C VAL A 13 -20.64 -6.46 -16.15
N TYR A 14 -19.89 -6.89 -15.15
CA TYR A 14 -19.23 -5.97 -14.21
C TYR A 14 -18.27 -5.08 -15.02
N LYS A 15 -18.70 -3.87 -15.39
CA LYS A 15 -17.80 -2.83 -15.86
C LYS A 15 -16.78 -2.60 -14.75
N LYS A 16 -15.50 -2.81 -15.07
CA LYS A 16 -14.36 -2.67 -14.16
C LYS A 16 -14.38 -1.26 -13.55
N SER A 17 -14.93 -1.13 -12.35
CA SER A 17 -15.00 0.13 -11.61
C SER A 17 -13.59 0.72 -11.50
N ARG A 18 -13.40 1.95 -11.98
CA ARG A 18 -12.14 2.68 -11.81
C ARG A 18 -11.94 2.84 -10.31
N ARG A 19 -10.85 2.29 -9.77
CA ARG A 19 -10.49 2.49 -8.36
C ARG A 19 -10.30 3.98 -8.13
N PHE A 20 -11.18 4.58 -7.35
CA PHE A 20 -11.05 5.97 -6.95
C PHE A 20 -9.84 6.08 -6.01
N GLN A 21 -8.87 6.91 -6.38
CA GLN A 21 -7.69 7.18 -5.58
C GLN A 21 -7.69 8.64 -5.16
N VAL A 22 -7.72 8.88 -3.85
CA VAL A 22 -7.59 10.22 -3.29
C VAL A 22 -6.14 10.68 -3.48
N THR A 23 -5.97 11.83 -4.13
CA THR A 23 -4.66 12.45 -4.36
C THR A 23 -4.39 13.55 -3.35
N VAL A 24 -3.13 14.01 -3.27
CA VAL A 24 -2.75 15.20 -2.47
C VAL A 24 -3.51 16.45 -2.92
N ILE A 25 -3.91 16.52 -4.20
CA ILE A 25 -4.71 17.63 -4.73
C ILE A 25 -6.12 17.59 -4.14
N ASP A 26 -6.74 16.42 -4.07
CA ASP A 26 -8.06 16.25 -3.47
C ASP A 26 -8.04 16.56 -1.97
N MET A 27 -6.98 16.14 -1.27
CA MET A 27 -6.76 16.50 0.14
C MET A 27 -6.61 18.02 0.33
N TYR A 28 -5.95 18.71 -0.60
CA TYR A 28 -5.81 20.16 -0.55
C TYR A 28 -7.14 20.89 -0.79
N LYS A 29 -7.96 20.43 -1.75
CA LYS A 29 -9.32 20.95 -1.95
C LYS A 29 -10.15 20.80 -0.69
N TRP A 30 -10.18 19.58 -0.14
CA TRP A 30 -10.86 19.32 1.13
C TRP A 30 -10.34 20.20 2.28
N PHE A 31 -9.02 20.40 2.37
CA PHE A 31 -8.39 21.30 3.34
C PHE A 31 -8.85 22.75 3.19
N LYS A 32 -9.08 23.25 1.97
CA LYS A 32 -9.60 24.60 1.74
C LYS A 32 -11.08 24.70 2.12
N ASP A 33 -11.85 23.65 1.84
CA ASP A 33 -13.31 23.64 2.02
C ASP A 33 -13.73 23.43 3.49
N HIS A 34 -12.98 22.64 4.27
CA HIS A 34 -13.40 22.14 5.59
C HIS A 34 -12.60 22.72 6.78
N LYS A 35 -11.88 23.83 6.60
CA LYS A 35 -11.12 24.45 7.70
C LYS A 35 -12.01 25.35 8.57
N TRP A 36 -11.91 25.14 9.88
CA TRP A 36 -12.43 25.98 10.97
C TRP A 36 -11.92 27.45 10.90
N ASP A 37 -10.80 27.69 10.22
CA ASP A 37 -10.15 29.00 10.10
C ASP A 37 -9.92 29.31 8.60
N LYS A 38 -10.93 29.91 7.97
CA LYS A 38 -10.94 30.28 6.54
C LYS A 38 -9.83 31.27 6.18
N GLU A 39 -9.35 32.08 7.13
CA GLU A 39 -8.30 33.05 6.86
C GLU A 39 -6.92 32.39 6.77
N LYS A 40 -6.59 31.50 7.71
CA LYS A 40 -5.32 30.74 7.65
C LYS A 40 -5.28 29.81 6.45
N SER A 41 -6.42 29.20 6.10
CA SER A 41 -6.48 28.31 4.93
C SER A 41 -6.17 29.08 3.65
N LYS A 42 -6.63 30.33 3.48
CA LYS A 42 -6.33 31.19 2.31
C LYS A 42 -4.83 31.43 2.10
N ARG A 43 -4.05 31.59 3.18
CA ARG A 43 -2.60 31.88 3.12
C ARG A 43 -1.75 30.73 2.59
N ILE A 44 -2.21 29.49 2.73
CA ILE A 44 -1.43 28.32 2.32
C ILE A 44 -1.70 28.02 0.86
N THR A 45 -0.64 28.09 0.05
CA THR A 45 -0.68 27.70 -1.36
C THR A 45 -0.68 26.17 -1.52
N GLN A 46 -1.18 25.68 -2.65
CA GLN A 46 -1.16 24.25 -2.97
C GLN A 46 0.26 23.69 -2.98
N LYS A 47 1.24 24.48 -3.45
CA LYS A 47 2.66 24.12 -3.48
C LYS A 47 3.19 23.89 -2.06
N GLN A 48 2.95 24.84 -1.15
CA GLN A 48 3.36 24.70 0.26
C GLN A 48 2.69 23.49 0.92
N TYR A 49 1.38 23.30 0.72
CA TYR A 49 0.66 22.14 1.24
C TYR A 49 1.27 20.82 0.74
N LYS A 50 1.53 20.72 -0.56
CA LYS A 50 2.13 19.53 -1.18
C LYS A 50 3.52 19.24 -0.61
N ILE A 51 4.36 20.28 -0.44
CA ILE A 51 5.70 20.13 0.14
C ILE A 51 5.59 19.58 1.57
N PHE A 52 4.75 20.21 2.39
CA PHE A 52 4.54 19.80 3.78
C PHE A 52 4.05 18.35 3.88
N ILE A 53 2.97 18.01 3.17
CA ILE A 53 2.38 16.66 3.20
C ILE A 53 3.39 15.61 2.69
N SER A 54 4.16 15.93 1.65
CA SER A 54 5.18 15.02 1.13
C SER A 54 6.32 14.80 2.13
N ALA A 55 6.76 15.86 2.81
CA ALA A 55 7.78 15.77 3.86
C ALA A 55 7.26 14.94 5.05
N PHE A 56 6.02 15.19 5.49
CA PHE A 56 5.38 14.44 6.57
C PHE A 56 5.27 12.94 6.25
N PHE A 57 4.73 12.56 5.09
CA PHE A 57 4.63 11.15 4.71
C PHE A 57 6.00 10.49 4.51
N ARG A 58 7.01 11.25 4.08
CA ARG A 58 8.39 10.74 3.99
C ARG A 58 8.94 10.39 5.38
N GLN A 59 8.71 11.26 6.37
CA GLN A 59 9.13 10.99 7.75
C GLN A 59 8.40 9.79 8.34
N ILE A 60 7.08 9.69 8.15
CA ILE A 60 6.31 8.50 8.55
C ILE A 60 6.88 7.24 7.89
N ALA A 61 7.13 7.28 6.59
CA ALA A 61 7.68 6.13 5.87
C ALA A 61 9.04 5.71 6.44
N TYR A 62 9.93 6.68 6.72
CA TYR A 62 11.22 6.41 7.34
C TYR A 62 11.06 5.74 8.71
N LYS A 63 10.23 6.31 9.59
CA LYS A 63 9.93 5.74 10.91
C LYS A 63 9.36 4.32 10.82
N ILE A 64 8.41 4.08 9.91
CA ILE A 64 7.79 2.76 9.76
C ILE A 64 8.78 1.72 9.21
N VAL A 65 9.61 2.09 8.25
CA VAL A 65 10.50 1.14 7.56
C VAL A 65 11.78 0.91 8.36
N ILE A 66 12.49 1.98 8.71
CA ILE A 66 13.83 1.89 9.33
C ILE A 66 13.71 1.58 10.83
N GLU A 67 12.86 2.34 11.52
CA GLU A 67 12.66 2.20 12.98
C GLU A 67 11.60 1.17 13.34
N LYS A 68 10.94 0.56 12.34
CA LYS A 68 9.87 -0.45 12.52
C LYS A 68 8.71 0.06 13.36
N PHE A 69 8.46 1.36 13.28
CA PHE A 69 7.41 2.01 14.03
C PHE A 69 6.03 1.59 13.52
N THR A 70 5.09 1.42 14.45
CA THR A 70 3.66 1.31 14.10
C THR A 70 3.04 2.70 14.23
N PHE A 71 2.73 3.31 13.10
CA PHE A 71 2.10 4.62 13.08
C PHE A 71 0.60 4.50 13.35
N ILE A 72 0.17 4.86 14.56
CA ILE A 72 -1.24 4.92 14.93
C ILE A 72 -1.83 6.19 14.32
N MET A 73 -2.81 6.04 13.44
CA MET A 73 -3.43 7.17 12.78
C MET A 73 -4.40 7.90 13.71
N PRO A 74 -4.49 9.23 13.58
CA PRO A 74 -5.45 10.02 14.34
C PRO A 74 -6.89 9.63 14.02
N TRP A 75 -7.81 10.08 14.88
CA TRP A 75 -9.26 9.93 14.70
C TRP A 75 -9.73 8.49 14.49
N LYS A 76 -9.07 7.53 15.16
CA LYS A 76 -9.42 6.11 15.07
C LYS A 76 -9.51 5.66 13.61
N LEU A 77 -8.49 5.97 12.81
CA LEU A 77 -8.37 5.46 11.44
C LEU A 77 -7.60 4.13 11.37
N GLY A 78 -7.10 3.63 12.50
CA GLY A 78 -6.33 2.39 12.58
C GLY A 78 -4.82 2.65 12.66
N SER A 79 -4.01 1.72 12.14
CA SER A 79 -2.54 1.78 12.22
C SER A 79 -1.86 1.43 10.90
N PHE A 80 -0.68 2.00 10.69
CA PHE A 80 0.21 1.69 9.57
C PHE A 80 1.50 1.04 10.06
N PHE A 81 1.84 -0.09 9.46
CA PHE A 81 3.06 -0.82 9.78
C PHE A 81 3.52 -1.68 8.60
N VAL A 82 4.74 -2.21 8.68
CA VAL A 82 5.23 -3.23 7.73
C VAL A 82 5.12 -4.60 8.38
N ARG A 83 4.51 -5.55 7.65
CA ARG A 83 4.39 -6.94 8.08
C ARG A 83 5.26 -7.84 7.23
N LYS A 84 6.00 -8.75 7.90
CA LYS A 84 6.69 -9.88 7.27
C LYS A 84 5.72 -11.05 7.11
N VAL A 85 5.49 -11.48 5.88
CA VAL A 85 4.53 -12.55 5.53
C VAL A 85 5.26 -13.70 4.86
N LYS A 86 5.12 -14.92 5.39
CA LYS A 86 5.71 -16.11 4.76
C LYS A 86 5.05 -16.37 3.40
N ARG A 87 5.85 -16.56 2.35
CA ARG A 87 5.31 -16.91 1.03
C ARG A 87 4.85 -18.36 1.05
N ARG A 88 3.72 -18.64 0.39
CA ARG A 88 3.29 -20.02 0.14
C ARG A 88 4.24 -20.67 -0.88
N LYS A 89 4.74 -21.88 -0.60
CA LYS A 89 5.70 -22.59 -1.45
C LYS A 89 5.26 -22.68 -2.93
N ASN A 90 3.95 -22.81 -3.15
CA ASN A 90 3.35 -23.02 -4.48
C ASN A 90 3.04 -21.71 -5.24
N LYS A 91 3.37 -20.53 -4.69
CA LYS A 91 3.10 -19.22 -5.31
C LYS A 91 4.39 -18.42 -5.54
N ARG A 92 5.31 -19.00 -6.34
CA ARG A 92 6.51 -18.29 -6.81
C ARG A 92 6.11 -17.21 -7.81
N THR A 93 6.71 -16.02 -7.71
CA THR A 93 6.47 -14.96 -8.70
C THR A 93 7.36 -15.22 -9.91
N TYR A 94 6.74 -15.19 -11.07
CA TYR A 94 7.38 -15.33 -12.36
C TYR A 94 8.16 -14.08 -12.75
N ASP A 95 9.37 -14.24 -13.28
CA ASP A 95 10.15 -13.13 -13.82
C ASP A 95 9.74 -12.87 -15.29
N TRP A 96 8.74 -12.01 -15.44
CA TRP A 96 8.26 -11.60 -16.76
C TRP A 96 9.31 -10.85 -17.58
N GLY A 97 10.25 -10.15 -16.93
CA GLY A 97 11.29 -9.40 -17.63
C GLY A 97 12.31 -10.35 -18.27
N ARG A 98 12.76 -11.34 -17.51
CA ARG A 98 13.65 -12.39 -18.01
C ARG A 98 12.99 -13.22 -19.10
N PHE A 99 11.75 -13.65 -18.89
CA PHE A 99 11.03 -14.42 -19.90
C PHE A 99 10.84 -13.67 -21.22
N LYS A 100 10.49 -12.37 -21.18
CA LYS A 100 10.34 -11.58 -22.41
C LYS A 100 11.63 -11.45 -23.22
N ARG A 101 12.78 -11.49 -22.55
CA ARG A 101 14.10 -11.38 -23.20
C ARG A 101 14.62 -12.73 -23.69
N GLU A 102 14.47 -13.78 -22.88
CA GLU A 102 15.15 -15.07 -23.08
C GLU A 102 14.20 -16.20 -23.51
N GLY A 103 12.88 -16.02 -23.38
CA GLY A 103 11.89 -17.10 -23.58
C GLY A 103 11.89 -18.17 -22.48
N ILE A 104 12.76 -18.05 -21.47
CA ILE A 104 12.91 -19.03 -20.39
C ILE A 104 11.99 -18.68 -19.22
N LYS A 105 11.22 -19.68 -18.78
CA LYS A 105 10.38 -19.60 -17.58
C LYS A 105 11.24 -19.56 -16.31
N ALA A 106 11.65 -18.36 -15.89
CA ALA A 106 12.40 -18.16 -14.67
C ALA A 106 11.51 -17.62 -13.53
N TYR A 107 11.86 -17.99 -12.29
CA TYR A 107 11.23 -17.46 -11.08
C TYR A 107 12.24 -16.60 -10.32
N TYR A 108 11.77 -15.56 -9.63
CA TYR A 108 12.66 -14.75 -8.79
C TYR A 108 13.27 -15.62 -7.67
N PRO A 109 14.61 -15.76 -7.62
CA PRO A 109 15.28 -16.36 -6.49
C PRO A 109 15.20 -15.35 -5.34
N ASN A 110 14.25 -15.53 -4.43
CA ASN A 110 14.04 -14.66 -3.27
C ASN A 110 15.16 -14.82 -2.22
N GLN A 111 16.43 -14.79 -2.64
CA GLN A 111 17.58 -15.05 -1.77
C GLN A 111 17.64 -14.04 -0.63
N HIS A 112 17.48 -12.75 -0.93
CA HIS A 112 17.50 -11.65 0.05
C HIS A 112 16.32 -11.64 1.04
N THR A 113 15.31 -12.49 0.86
CA THR A 113 14.12 -12.49 1.72
C THR A 113 13.82 -13.84 2.36
N PHE A 114 14.67 -14.87 2.13
CA PHE A 114 14.53 -16.20 2.72
C PHE A 114 13.10 -16.79 2.63
N GLY A 115 12.40 -16.51 1.51
CA GLY A 115 11.03 -16.99 1.29
C GLY A 115 9.93 -16.16 1.98
N PHE A 116 10.24 -14.98 2.51
CA PHE A 116 9.26 -14.02 3.03
C PHE A 116 8.94 -12.93 2.00
N ARG A 117 7.80 -12.26 2.21
CA ARG A 117 7.46 -11.00 1.54
C ARG A 117 7.17 -9.96 2.62
N PHE A 118 7.53 -8.71 2.37
CA PHE A 118 7.25 -7.62 3.27
C PHE A 118 6.20 -6.72 2.61
N CYS A 119 5.18 -6.33 3.37
CA CYS A 119 4.11 -5.49 2.86
C CYS A 119 3.70 -4.45 3.88
N PHE A 120 3.43 -3.23 3.40
CA PHE A 120 2.72 -2.22 4.18
C PHE A 120 1.29 -2.71 4.44
N ILE A 121 0.88 -2.66 5.69
CA ILE A 121 -0.45 -3.04 6.15
C ILE A 121 -1.11 -1.81 6.77
N TRP A 122 -2.37 -1.62 6.41
CA TRP A 122 -3.29 -0.77 7.14
C TRP A 122 -4.10 -1.66 8.07
N GLY A 123 -3.73 -1.71 9.35
CA GLY A 123 -4.51 -2.36 10.38
C GLY A 123 -5.74 -1.50 10.68
N LYS A 124 -6.95 -2.06 10.50
CA LYS A 124 -8.21 -1.35 10.74
C LYS A 124 -8.94 -1.83 11.99
N ASP A 125 -8.28 -2.64 12.81
CA ASP A 125 -8.88 -3.23 14.01
C ASP A 125 -9.31 -2.16 15.02
N LEU A 126 -8.58 -1.03 15.06
CA LEU A 126 -8.89 0.15 15.87
C LEU A 126 -9.63 1.25 15.09
N ALA A 127 -10.08 0.97 13.87
CA ALA A 127 -10.73 1.96 13.03
C ALA A 127 -12.22 2.09 13.38
N SER A 128 -12.74 3.32 13.56
CA SER A 128 -14.14 3.55 13.96
C SER A 128 -15.05 4.07 12.85
N PHE A 129 -14.57 4.13 11.60
CA PHE A 129 -15.38 4.61 10.48
C PHE A 129 -16.15 3.46 9.80
N ARG A 130 -17.30 3.78 9.21
CA ARG A 130 -18.16 2.82 8.46
C ARG A 130 -17.56 2.51 7.09
N ASN A 131 -17.96 1.38 6.51
CA ASN A 131 -17.56 0.96 5.15
C ASN A 131 -16.03 0.88 4.98
N GLN A 132 -15.34 0.21 5.89
CA GLN A 132 -13.89 0.11 5.86
C GLN A 132 -13.34 -0.67 4.65
N GLY A 133 -14.07 -1.68 4.18
CA GLY A 133 -13.60 -2.65 3.17
C GLY A 133 -13.08 -2.06 1.85
N PRO A 134 -13.81 -1.13 1.20
CA PRO A 134 -13.38 -0.54 -0.08
C PRO A 134 -12.07 0.26 -0.01
N TYR A 135 -11.75 0.83 1.14
CA TYR A 135 -10.56 1.66 1.30
C TYR A 135 -9.32 0.79 1.46
N HIS A 136 -8.22 1.18 0.83
CA HIS A 136 -6.95 0.50 0.99
C HIS A 136 -5.81 1.49 0.84
N PHE A 137 -4.72 1.22 1.54
CA PHE A 137 -3.52 2.04 1.45
C PHE A 137 -2.67 1.58 0.28
N LEU A 138 -2.23 2.56 -0.51
CA LEU A 138 -1.32 2.34 -1.63
C LEU A 138 0.01 3.03 -1.33
N PRO A 139 1.05 2.28 -0.93
CA PRO A 139 2.35 2.86 -0.68
C PRO A 139 2.91 3.44 -1.98
N THR A 140 3.54 4.61 -1.88
CA THR A 140 4.18 5.27 -3.02
C THR A 140 5.39 4.48 -3.50
N ARG A 141 5.88 4.78 -4.70
CA ARG A 141 7.08 4.13 -5.25
C ARG A 141 8.30 4.36 -4.36
N SER A 142 8.46 5.56 -3.78
CA SER A 142 9.57 5.86 -2.88
C SER A 142 9.52 5.04 -1.59
N MET A 143 8.33 4.86 -1.00
CA MET A 143 8.16 4.00 0.18
C MET A 143 8.53 2.54 -0.11
N LYS A 144 8.09 2.03 -1.27
CA LYS A 144 8.42 0.66 -1.69
C LYS A 144 9.92 0.48 -1.93
N LYS A 145 10.56 1.48 -2.53
CA LYS A 145 12.01 1.50 -2.76
C LYS A 145 12.77 1.51 -1.44
N LEU A 146 12.40 2.38 -0.51
CA LEU A 146 13.00 2.45 0.82
C LEU A 146 12.89 1.11 1.56
N LEU A 147 11.72 0.48 1.54
CA LEU A 147 11.52 -0.84 2.15
C LEU A 147 12.39 -1.92 1.49
N TYR A 148 12.52 -1.90 0.17
CA TYR A 148 13.36 -2.83 -0.56
C TYR A 148 14.84 -2.69 -0.19
N GLU A 149 15.35 -1.45 -0.16
CA GLU A 149 16.73 -1.15 0.22
C GLU A 149 17.01 -1.61 1.65
N GLU A 150 16.12 -1.30 2.59
CA GLU A 150 16.22 -1.75 3.98
C GLU A 150 16.22 -3.29 4.13
N ILE A 151 15.47 -4.00 3.29
CA ILE A 151 15.43 -5.47 3.32
C ILE A 151 16.74 -6.06 2.83
N ILE A 152 17.35 -5.48 1.79
CA ILE A 152 18.64 -5.94 1.26
C ILE A 152 19.74 -5.70 2.30
N ASP A 153 19.84 -4.47 2.80
CA ASP A 153 20.83 -4.09 3.81
C ASP A 153 20.76 -5.00 5.05
N ARG A 154 19.55 -5.36 5.51
CA ARG A 154 19.39 -6.33 6.60
C ARG A 154 19.65 -7.78 6.23
N SER A 155 19.51 -8.15 4.96
CA SER A 155 19.84 -9.51 4.52
C SER A 155 21.35 -9.75 4.52
N GLU A 156 22.14 -8.67 4.45
CA GLU A 156 23.60 -8.68 4.50
C GLU A 156 24.13 -8.60 5.95
N ASP A 157 23.45 -7.86 6.84
CA ASP A 157 23.85 -7.70 8.25
C ASP A 157 23.03 -8.57 9.22
N LEU A 158 23.66 -9.66 9.70
CA LEU A 158 23.07 -10.64 10.62
C LEU A 158 22.73 -10.07 12.02
N ASN A 159 23.31 -8.94 12.42
CA ASN A 159 23.12 -8.37 13.76
C ASN A 159 21.85 -7.51 13.85
N LYS A 160 21.24 -7.15 12.71
CA LYS A 160 20.03 -6.34 12.67
C LYS A 160 18.78 -7.18 12.95
N LYS A 161 18.01 -6.82 13.99
CA LYS A 161 16.72 -7.48 14.32
C LYS A 161 15.83 -7.60 13.06
N SER A 162 15.07 -8.68 12.89
CA SER A 162 14.11 -8.80 11.77
C SER A 162 12.86 -7.94 12.00
N TYR A 163 11.97 -7.85 11.01
CA TYR A 163 10.61 -7.33 11.23
C TYR A 163 9.80 -8.37 12.00
N ASN A 164 8.96 -7.89 12.91
CA ASN A 164 8.06 -8.75 13.68
C ASN A 164 7.12 -9.52 12.74
N SER A 165 7.01 -10.83 12.98
CA SER A 165 5.94 -11.66 12.45
C SER A 165 4.75 -11.54 13.38
N HIS A 166 4.01 -10.44 13.28
CA HIS A 166 2.64 -10.37 13.79
C HIS A 166 1.72 -11.24 12.92
#